data_AF-A0A2A4N418-F1
#
_entry.id   AF-A0A2A4N418-F1
#
_cell.length_a   1.000
_cell.length_b   1.000
_cell.length_c   1.000
_cell.angle_alpha   90.00
_cell.angle_beta   90.00
_cell.angle_gamma   90.00
#
_symmetry.space_group_name_H-M   'P 1'
#
loop_
_entity.id
_entity.type
_entity.pdbx_description
1 polymer ?
#
loop_
_entity_poly.entity_id
_entity_poly.type
_entity_poly.pdbx_seq_one_letter_code
_entity_poly.pdbx_strand_id
1 'polypeptide(L)' 'MQSIKDIKLLMIYSQLLFSGIRQPVETIFNWLIDKADIQKVSKVRSTKGLMIHIFRKLATAFISLVI' A
#
# COMPACT_ATOMS: atom_id res chain seq x y z
N MET A 1 13.55 -25.09 -29.32
CA MET A 1 12.23 -24.80 -28.73
C MET A 1 12.19 -24.93 -27.20
N GLN A 2 13.08 -25.71 -26.58
CA GLN A 2 13.13 -25.88 -25.12
C GLN A 2 13.55 -24.58 -24.38
N SER A 3 14.64 -23.93 -24.83
CA SER A 3 15.17 -22.70 -24.22
C SER A 3 14.19 -21.53 -24.09
N ILE A 4 13.23 -21.37 -25.03
CA ILE A 4 12.21 -20.30 -24.94
C ILE A 4 11.15 -20.61 -23.87
N LYS A 5 10.85 -21.89 -23.62
CA LYS A 5 9.94 -22.29 -22.54
C LYS A 5 10.57 -21.99 -21.18
N ASP A 6 11.88 -22.21 -21.04
CA ASP A 6 12.62 -21.94 -19.81
C ASP A 6 12.69 -20.44 -19.48
N ILE A 7 12.92 -19.58 -20.49
CA ILE A 7 12.89 -18.12 -20.31
C ILE A 7 11.48 -17.66 -19.90
N LYS A 8 10.44 -18.21 -20.52
CA LYS A 8 9.05 -17.88 -20.16
C LYS A 8 8.71 -18.33 -18.75
N LEU A 9 9.20 -19.49 -18.32
CA LEU A 9 9.05 -20.00 -16.95
C LEU A 9 9.71 -19.05 -15.94
N LEU A 10 10.92 -18.59 -16.23
CA LEU A 10 11.69 -17.67 -15.38
C LEU A 10 11.04 -16.28 -15.29
N MET A 11 10.50 -15.79 -16.41
CA MET A 11 9.71 -14.57 -16.45
C MET A 11 8.47 -14.68 -15.58
N ILE A 12 7.65 -15.73 -15.74
CA ILE A 12 6.44 -15.94 -14.93
C ILE A 12 6.79 -16.04 -13.44
N TYR A 13 7.86 -16.75 -13.09
CA TYR A 13 8.31 -16.87 -11.70
C TYR A 13 8.69 -15.52 -11.09
N SER A 14 9.44 -14.67 -11.83
CA SER A 14 9.77 -13.32 -11.38
C SER A 14 8.54 -12.41 -11.20
N GLN A 15 7.54 -12.54 -12.08
CA GLN A 15 6.29 -11.77 -11.98
C GLN A 15 5.45 -12.21 -10.78
N LEU A 16 5.38 -13.51 -10.49
CA LEU A 16 4.67 -14.06 -9.33
C LEU A 16 5.29 -13.60 -8.01
N LEU A 17 6.63 -13.61 -7.93
CA LEU A 17 7.36 -13.07 -6.78
C LEU A 17 7.04 -11.59 -6.56
N PHE A 18 7.04 -10.78 -7.64
CA PHE A 18 6.73 -9.36 -7.52
C PHE A 18 5.25 -9.14 -7.11
N SER A 19 4.33 -9.93 -7.66
CA SER A 19 2.90 -9.84 -7.37
C SER A 19 2.58 -10.17 -5.91
N GLY A 20 3.21 -11.21 -5.35
CA GLY A 20 3.02 -11.61 -3.96
C GLY A 20 3.48 -10.56 -2.94
N ILE A 21 4.44 -9.70 -3.29
CA ILE A 21 4.91 -8.59 -2.44
C ILE A 21 4.06 -7.33 -2.65
N ARG A 22 3.58 -7.07 -3.87
CA ARG A 22 2.72 -5.90 -4.17
C ARG A 22 1.33 -6.01 -3.55
N GLN A 23 0.69 -7.17 -3.68
CA GLN A 23 -0.68 -7.40 -3.18
C GLN A 23 -0.89 -7.03 -1.71
N PRO A 24 -0.03 -7.42 -0.75
CA PRO A 24 -0.21 -7.02 0.65
C PRO A 24 0.02 -5.52 0.85
N VAL A 25 0.99 -4.92 0.16
CA VAL A 25 1.24 -3.48 0.21
C VAL A 25 0.02 -2.71 -0.31
N GLU A 26 -0.49 -3.08 -1.49
CA GLU A 26 -1.69 -2.48 -2.09
C GLU A 26 -2.91 -2.63 -1.18
N THR A 27 -3.08 -3.78 -0.53
CA THR A 27 -4.21 -4.02 0.39
C THR A 27 -4.13 -3.13 1.63
N ILE A 28 -2.94 -3.00 2.24
CA ILE A 28 -2.73 -2.12 3.40
C ILE A 28 -2.95 -0.65 3.02
N PHE A 29 -2.41 -0.20 1.88
CA PHE A 29 -2.58 1.17 1.43
C PHE A 29 -4.04 1.47 1.05
N ASN A 30 -4.75 0.55 0.40
CA ASN A 30 -6.17 0.72 0.10
C ASN A 30 -7.00 0.83 1.38
N TRP A 31 -6.75 -0.02 2.38
CA TRP A 31 -7.40 0.08 3.68
C TRP A 31 -7.11 1.42 4.37
N LEU A 32 -5.86 1.89 4.31
CA LEU A 32 -5.46 3.17 4.90
C LEU A 32 -6.10 4.36 4.18
N ILE A 33 -6.28 4.28 2.86
CA ILE A 33 -6.98 5.31 2.09
C ILE A 33 -8.46 5.34 2.46
N ASP A 34 -9.11 4.18 2.62
CA ASP A 34 -10.51 4.08 3.03
C ASP A 34 -10.74 4.64 4.45
N LYS A 35 -9.91 4.25 5.42
CA LYS A 35 -10.10 4.61 6.83
C LYS A 35 -9.51 5.96 7.22
N ALA A 36 -8.32 6.29 6.72
CA ALA A 36 -7.58 7.49 7.10
C ALA A 36 -7.67 8.62 6.05
N ASP A 37 -8.14 8.36 4.83
CA ASP A 37 -8.18 9.32 3.73
C ASP A 37 -6.82 10.00 3.51
N ILE A 38 -5.75 9.20 3.58
CA ILE A 38 -4.37 9.70 3.68
C ILE A 38 -3.94 10.49 2.46
N GLN A 39 -4.55 10.26 1.29
CA GLN A 39 -4.26 11.00 0.06
C GLN A 39 -4.65 12.48 0.14
N LYS A 40 -5.71 12.85 0.87
CA LYS A 40 -6.11 14.27 1.02
C LYS A 40 -5.13 15.08 1.86
N VAL A 41 -4.34 14.41 2.70
CA VAL A 41 -3.38 15.06 3.61
C VAL A 41 -2.21 15.69 2.83
N SER A 42 -1.94 15.23 1.60
CA SER A 42 -0.95 15.83 0.68
C SER A 42 -1.20 17.31 0.35
N LYS A 43 -2.42 17.81 0.56
CA LYS A 43 -2.81 19.20 0.30
C LYS A 43 -2.46 20.16 1.44
N VAL A 44 -2.01 19.64 2.60
CA VAL A 44 -1.65 20.46 3.77
C VAL A 44 -0.29 21.12 3.53
N ARG A 45 -0.26 22.46 3.49
CA ARG A 45 0.94 23.25 3.18
C ARG A 45 1.94 23.37 4.35
N SER A 46 1.51 23.06 5.58
CA SER A 46 2.33 23.15 6.79
C SER A 46 2.74 21.76 7.27
N THR A 47 4.04 21.51 7.43
CA THR A 47 4.58 20.25 7.97
C THR A 47 4.06 19.92 9.37
N LYS A 48 3.86 20.94 10.23
CA LYS A 48 3.30 20.76 11.57
C LYS A 48 1.82 20.40 11.53
N GLY A 49 1.05 21.07 10.66
CA GLY A 49 -0.36 20.73 10.43
C GLY A 49 -0.55 19.36 9.79
N LEU A 50 0.37 18.99 8.88
CA LEU A 50 0.41 17.69 8.22
C LEU A 50 0.57 16.56 9.23
N MET A 51 1.58 16.65 10.11
CA MET A 51 1.83 15.63 11.14
C MET A 51 0.61 15.40 12.03
N ILE A 52 0.01 16.48 12.57
CA ILE A 52 -1.17 16.36 13.45
C ILE A 52 -2.35 15.71 12.72
N HIS A 53 -2.56 16.07 11.45
CA HIS A 53 -3.65 15.51 10.65
C HIS A 53 -3.45 14.02 10.36
N ILE A 54 -2.22 13.60 10.02
CA ILE A 54 -1.85 12.20 9.78
C ILE A 54 -2.01 11.38 11.06
N PHE A 55 -1.45 11.82 12.19
CA PHE A 55 -1.50 11.08 13.45
C PHE A 55 -2.93 10.88 13.96
N ARG A 56 -3.79 11.91 13.86
CA ARG A 56 -5.20 11.78 14.22
C ARG A 56 -5.93 10.76 13.33
N LYS A 57 -5.74 10.83 12.01
CA LYS A 57 -6.38 9.93 11.06
C LYS A 57 -5.92 8.48 11.23
N LEU A 58 -4.62 8.27 11.47
CA LEU A 58 -4.08 6.95 11.82
C LEU A 58 -4.66 6.44 13.14
N ALA A 59 -4.71 7.26 14.18
CA ALA A 59 -5.29 6.87 15.47
C ALA A 59 -6.75 6.40 15.32
N THR A 60 -7.58 7.15 14.57
CA THR A 60 -8.96 6.74 14.28
C THR A 60 -9.03 5.42 13.49
N ALA A 61 -8.17 5.23 12.49
CA ALA A 61 -8.13 4.00 11.70
C ALA A 61 -7.75 2.77 12.56
N PHE A 62 -6.78 2.89 13.46
CA PHE A 62 -6.39 1.82 14.38
C PHE A 62 -7.46 1.53 15.45
N ILE A 63 -8.11 2.56 15.99
CA ILE A 63 -9.22 2.39 16.94
C ILE A 63 -10.37 1.63 16.27
N SER A 64 -10.65 1.90 14.99
CA SER A 64 -11.67 1.18 14.19
C SER A 64 -11.32 -0.29 13.89
N LEU A 65 -10.09 -0.75 14.15
CA LEU A 65 -9.74 -2.18 14.05
C LEU A 65 -9.97 -2.93 15.36
N VAL A 66 -9.97 -2.20 16.48
CA VAL A 66 -10.05 -2.77 17.84
C VAL A 66 -11.50 -2.84 18.33
N ILE A 67 -12.32 -1.88 17.92
CA ILE A 67 -13.76 -1.80 18.19
C ILE A 67 -14.53 -2.42 17.03
#